data_AF-A0A969IRR4-F1
#
_entry.id   AF-A0A969IRR4-F1
#
_cell.length_a   1.000
_cell.length_b   1.000
_cell.length_c   1.000
_cell.angle_alpha   90.00
_cell.angle_beta   90.00
_cell.angle_gamma   90.00
#
_symmetry.space_group_name_H-M   'P 1'
#
loop_
_entity.id
_entity.type
_entity.pdbx_description
1 polymer ?
#
loop_
_entity_poly.entity_id
_entity_poly.type
_entity_poly.pdbx_seq_one_letter_code
_entity_poly.pdbx_strand_id
1 'polypeptide(L)'
;MPGLTDRGKLWAVRLTVLGLSIVAFVISFSSEGIKELVETASAFGSAGVFVATLFALFTRFGGALSAYASVVAGMVVWAAGKYGFGIATPYLYGLLAALTGYVGAALIESRR
;
A
#
# COMPACT_ATOMS: atom_id res chain seq x y z
N MET A 1 -7.02 15.59 -11.81
CA MET A 1 -7.89 16.77 -11.63
C MET A 1 -8.54 17.12 -12.96
N PRO A 2 -9.87 17.07 -13.10
CA PRO A 2 -10.54 17.46 -14.33
C PRO A 2 -10.37 18.97 -14.56
N GLY A 3 -9.84 19.36 -15.73
CA GLY A 3 -9.71 20.78 -16.14
C GLY A 3 -8.29 21.37 -16.27
N LEU A 4 -7.21 20.62 -16.01
CA LEU A 4 -5.84 21.13 -16.24
C LEU A 4 -5.47 21.13 -17.72
N THR A 5 -4.96 22.28 -18.19
CA THR A 5 -4.24 22.41 -19.46
C THR A 5 -3.01 21.50 -19.49
N ASP A 6 -2.59 21.07 -20.68
CA ASP A 6 -1.50 20.08 -20.83
C ASP A 6 -0.19 20.50 -20.15
N ARG A 7 0.10 21.81 -20.13
CA ARG A 7 1.24 22.39 -19.37
C ARG A 7 1.12 22.15 -17.87
N GLY A 8 -0.09 22.27 -17.32
CA GLY A 8 -0.35 22.04 -15.89
C GLY A 8 -0.22 20.57 -15.50
N LYS A 9 -0.66 19.65 -16.37
CA LYS A 9 -0.43 18.20 -16.16
C LYS A 9 1.07 17.86 -16.14
N LEU A 10 1.85 18.45 -17.05
CA LEU A 10 3.31 18.25 -17.09
C LEU A 10 3.99 18.76 -15.81
N TRP A 11 3.60 19.93 -15.31
CA TRP A 11 4.15 20.44 -14.04
C TRP A 11 3.74 19.60 -12.84
N ALA A 12 2.50 19.11 -12.79
CA ALA A 12 2.05 18.21 -11.73
C ALA A 12 2.91 16.94 -11.70
N VAL A 13 3.12 16.29 -12.84
CA VAL A 13 3.99 15.11 -12.94
C VAL A 13 5.41 15.43 -12.48
N ARG A 14 5.99 16.55 -12.94
CA ARG A 14 7.35 16.95 -12.54
C ARG A 14 7.47 17.19 -11.04
N LEU A 15 6.51 17.88 -10.43
CA LEU A 15 6.49 18.14 -8.99
C LEU A 15 6.30 16.85 -8.19
N THR A 16 5.44 15.93 -8.65
CA THR A 16 5.28 14.62 -8.03
C THR A 16 6.57 13.80 -8.10
N VAL A 17 7.21 13.73 -9.28
CA VAL A 17 8.49 13.03 -9.43
C VAL A 17 9.56 13.65 -8.54
N LEU A 18 9.67 14.99 -8.52
CA LEU A 18 10.64 15.68 -7.68
C LEU A 18 10.40 15.39 -6.19
N GLY A 19 9.14 15.43 -5.74
CA GLY A 19 8.76 15.08 -4.38
C GLY A 19 9.08 13.62 -4.02
N LEU A 20 8.73 12.67 -4.89
CA LEU A 20 9.03 11.25 -4.68
C LEU A 20 10.54 10.97 -4.69
N SER A 21 11.31 11.68 -5.53
CA SER A 21 12.78 11.57 -5.56
C SER A 21 13.41 12.04 -4.24
N ILE A 22 12.91 13.12 -3.63
CA ILE A 22 13.37 13.57 -2.32
C ILE A 22 13.09 12.50 -1.25
N VAL A 23 11.89 11.92 -1.25
CA VAL A 23 11.52 10.83 -0.32
C VAL A 23 12.44 9.62 -0.52
N ALA A 24 12.66 9.20 -1.76
CA ALA A 24 13.57 8.09 -2.08
C ALA A 24 15.01 8.36 -1.62
N PHE A 25 15.48 9.59 -1.78
CA PHE A 25 16.80 10.02 -1.31
C PHE A 25 16.92 9.91 0.21
N VAL A 26 15.89 10.33 0.96
CA VAL A 26 15.88 10.20 2.42
C VAL A 26 15.89 8.72 2.85
N ILE A 27 15.08 7.86 2.21
CA ILE A 27 15.04 6.43 2.53
C ILE A 27 16.38 5.75 2.23
N SER A 28 17.13 6.23 1.23
CA SER A 28 18.45 5.71 0.88
C SER A 28 19.47 5.77 2.01
N PHE A 29 19.33 6.68 2.98
CA PHE A 29 20.23 6.73 4.14
C PHE A 29 19.98 5.62 5.16
N SER A 30 18.81 4.98 5.12
CA SER A 30 18.42 3.94 6.07
C SER A 30 18.65 2.51 5.57
N SER A 31 19.06 2.33 4.30
CA SER A 31 19.17 1.00 3.69
C SER A 31 20.61 0.67 3.32
N GLU A 32 21.03 -0.54 3.67
CA GLU A 32 22.39 -1.03 3.43
C GLU A 32 22.64 -1.41 1.95
N GLY A 33 21.60 -1.49 1.13
CA GLY A 33 21.74 -1.75 -0.31
C GLY A 33 20.45 -1.61 -1.13
N ILE A 34 20.61 -1.67 -2.46
CA ILE A 34 19.53 -1.51 -3.45
C ILE A 34 18.43 -2.57 -3.26
N LYS A 35 18.80 -3.80 -2.86
CA LYS A 35 17.85 -4.90 -2.65
C LYS A 35 16.81 -4.55 -1.58
N GLU A 36 17.25 -4.04 -0.42
CA GLU A 36 16.33 -3.62 0.63
C GLU A 36 15.43 -2.46 0.19
N LEU A 37 15.97 -1.51 -0.58
CA LEU A 37 15.19 -0.39 -1.11
C LEU A 37 14.05 -0.88 -2.00
N VAL A 38 14.36 -1.83 -2.89
CA VAL A 38 13.37 -2.45 -3.79
C VAL A 38 12.37 -3.30 -3.01
N GLU A 39 12.82 -4.08 -2.04
CA GLU A 39 11.94 -4.87 -1.17
C GLU A 39 11.00 -3.97 -0.37
N THR A 40 11.49 -2.84 0.15
CA THR A 40 10.67 -1.86 0.87
C THR A 40 9.63 -1.25 -0.04
N ALA A 41 10.03 -0.79 -1.24
CA ALA A 41 9.13 -0.19 -2.21
C ALA A 41 8.08 -1.19 -2.71
N SER A 42 8.48 -2.46 -2.93
CA SER A 42 7.59 -3.52 -3.38
C SER A 42 6.64 -3.96 -2.28
N ALA A 43 7.09 -4.03 -1.02
CA ALA A 43 6.24 -4.39 0.12
C ALA A 43 5.27 -3.26 0.51
N PHE A 44 5.58 -2.01 0.18
CA PHE A 44 4.76 -0.84 0.47
C PHE A 44 3.38 -0.93 -0.19
N GLY A 45 2.36 -1.28 0.61
CA GLY A 45 0.95 -1.34 0.18
C GLY A 45 0.57 -2.50 -0.73
N SER A 46 1.53 -3.24 -1.31
CA SER A 46 1.24 -4.34 -2.25
C SER A 46 0.48 -5.50 -1.62
N ALA A 47 0.70 -5.80 -0.33
CA ALA A 47 -0.02 -6.85 0.37
C ALA A 47 -1.54 -6.61 0.37
N GLY A 48 -1.96 -5.37 0.63
CA GLY A 48 -3.38 -5.02 0.65
C GLY A 48 -3.99 -4.90 -0.75
N VAL A 49 -3.23 -4.40 -1.72
CA VAL A 49 -3.65 -4.39 -3.13
C VAL A 49 -3.83 -5.80 -3.65
N PHE A 50 -2.88 -6.70 -3.36
CA PHE A 50 -2.93 -8.11 -3.77
C PHE A 50 -4.21 -8.79 -3.26
N VAL A 51 -4.51 -8.66 -1.96
CA VAL A 51 -5.74 -9.20 -1.37
C VAL A 51 -6.98 -8.59 -2.05
N ALA A 52 -7.05 -7.26 -2.16
CA ALA A 52 -8.20 -6.59 -2.76
C ALA A 52 -8.43 -7.01 -4.22
N THR A 53 -7.36 -7.15 -5.01
CA THR A 53 -7.42 -7.60 -6.40
C THR A 53 -7.88 -9.05 -6.50
N LEU A 54 -7.39 -9.96 -5.66
CA LEU A 54 -7.85 -11.36 -5.66
C LEU A 54 -9.36 -11.46 -5.39
N PHE A 55 -9.85 -10.77 -4.37
CA PHE A 55 -11.28 -10.77 -4.07
C PHE A 55 -12.09 -10.12 -5.19
N ALA A 56 -11.62 -9.01 -5.75
CA ALA A 56 -12.28 -8.35 -6.88
C ALA A 56 -12.34 -9.21 -8.15
N LEU A 57 -11.33 -10.05 -8.40
CA LEU A 57 -11.25 -10.88 -9.61
C LEU A 57 -12.06 -12.18 -9.49
N PHE A 58 -12.06 -12.80 -8.31
CA PHE A 58 -12.61 -14.14 -8.11
C PHE A 58 -13.93 -14.17 -7.33
N THR A 59 -14.35 -13.06 -6.71
CA THR A 59 -15.53 -13.05 -5.83
C THR A 59 -16.38 -11.78 -6.03
N ARG A 60 -17.68 -11.88 -5.79
CA ARG A 60 -18.59 -10.71 -5.65
C ARG A 60 -18.67 -10.18 -4.21
N PHE A 61 -17.77 -10.66 -3.35
CA PHE A 61 -17.81 -10.42 -1.91
C PHE A 61 -16.91 -9.24 -1.55
N GLY A 62 -17.47 -8.27 -0.83
CA GLY A 62 -16.79 -7.03 -0.46
C GLY A 62 -17.08 -5.87 -1.42
N GLY A 63 -16.84 -4.64 -0.94
CA GLY A 63 -17.01 -3.41 -1.68
C GLY A 63 -15.78 -2.50 -1.65
N ALA A 64 -15.96 -1.24 -2.04
CA ALA A 64 -14.87 -0.26 -2.08
C ALA A 64 -14.25 -0.04 -0.69
N LEU A 65 -15.08 0.00 0.36
CA LEU A 65 -14.63 0.14 1.76
C LEU A 65 -13.72 -1.01 2.18
N SER A 66 -14.04 -2.23 1.76
CA SER A 66 -13.24 -3.43 2.03
C SER A 66 -11.86 -3.38 1.38
N ALA A 67 -11.78 -2.86 0.14
CA ALA A 67 -10.51 -2.64 -0.54
C ALA A 67 -9.64 -1.59 0.18
N TYR A 68 -10.22 -0.46 0.60
CA TYR A 68 -9.49 0.55 1.39
C TYR A 68 -9.02 -0.01 2.73
N ALA A 69 -9.87 -0.73 3.45
CA ALA A 69 -9.53 -1.35 4.73
C ALA A 69 -8.34 -2.32 4.60
N SER A 70 -8.34 -3.16 3.55
CA SER A 70 -7.23 -4.08 3.23
C SER A 70 -5.90 -3.35 3.03
N VAL A 71 -5.90 -2.32 2.18
CA VAL A 71 -4.69 -1.55 1.85
C VAL A 71 -4.14 -0.82 3.07
N VAL A 72 -5.00 -0.14 3.82
CA VAL A 72 -4.59 0.62 5.01
C VAL A 72 -4.11 -0.32 6.11
N ALA A 73 -4.87 -1.38 6.42
CA ALA A 73 -4.50 -2.33 7.47
C ALA A 73 -3.18 -3.04 7.14
N GLY A 74 -3.01 -3.52 5.91
CA GLY A 74 -1.78 -4.19 5.48
C GLY A 74 -0.57 -3.27 5.52
N MET A 75 -0.73 -2.01 5.08
CA MET A 75 0.33 -1.00 5.12
C MET A 75 0.75 -0.65 6.55
N VAL A 76 -0.22 -0.43 7.46
CA VAL A 76 0.06 -0.07 8.86
C VAL A 76 0.76 -1.19 9.59
N VAL A 77 0.29 -2.44 9.45
CA VAL A 77 0.90 -3.59 10.12
C VAL A 77 2.28 -3.91 9.56
N TRP A 78 2.48 -3.79 8.25
CA TRP A 78 3.81 -3.93 7.65
C TRP A 78 4.78 -2.86 8.17
N ALA A 79 4.36 -1.58 8.20
CA ALA A 79 5.19 -0.49 8.68
C ALA A 79 5.53 -0.66 10.17
N ALA A 80 4.54 -1.03 11.00
CA ALA A 80 4.75 -1.32 12.41
C ALA A 80 5.71 -2.51 12.63
N GLY A 81 5.55 -3.58 11.85
CA GLY A 81 6.41 -4.77 11.93
C GLY A 81 7.85 -4.49 11.51
N LYS A 82 8.04 -3.69 10.45
CA LYS A 82 9.36 -3.34 9.92
C LYS A 82 10.10 -2.33 10.79
N TYR A 83 9.44 -1.23 11.20
CA TYR A 83 10.10 -0.13 11.92
C TYR A 83 9.99 -0.22 13.44
N GLY A 84 8.95 -0.87 13.98
CA GLY A 84 8.72 -0.95 15.43
C GLY A 84 9.28 -2.21 16.09
N PHE A 85 9.11 -3.36 15.44
CA PHE A 85 9.35 -4.67 16.08
C PHE A 85 10.53 -5.46 15.49
N GLY A 86 11.17 -4.98 14.42
CA GLY A 86 12.33 -5.65 13.80
C GLY A 86 12.04 -7.09 13.35
N ILE A 87 10.79 -7.38 13.00
CA ILE A 87 10.36 -8.73 12.64
C ILE A 87 11.02 -9.11 11.31
N ALA A 88 11.58 -10.31 11.21
CA ALA A 88 12.23 -10.80 9.99
C ALA A 88 11.27 -10.93 8.79
N THR A 89 9.95 -11.06 9.04
CA THR A 89 8.92 -11.31 8.02
C THR A 89 7.74 -10.33 8.11
N PRO A 90 7.97 -9.01 8.07
CA PRO A 90 6.91 -8.01 8.29
C PRO A 90 5.85 -8.02 7.17
N TYR A 91 6.21 -8.50 5.98
CA TYR A 91 5.30 -8.65 4.85
C TYR A 91 4.18 -9.66 5.11
N LEU A 92 4.48 -10.81 5.74
CA LEU A 92 3.47 -11.84 6.02
C LEU A 92 2.42 -11.35 7.01
N TYR A 93 2.85 -10.59 8.03
CA TYR A 93 1.93 -9.95 8.98
C TYR A 93 1.07 -8.88 8.30
N GLY A 94 1.66 -8.07 7.41
CA GLY A 94 0.91 -7.12 6.59
C GLY A 94 -0.13 -7.82 5.69
N LEU A 95 0.21 -8.97 5.11
CA LEU A 95 -0.70 -9.77 4.29
C LEU A 95 -1.87 -10.34 5.10
N LEU A 96 -1.59 -10.87 6.29
CA LEU A 96 -2.64 -11.35 7.21
C LEU A 96 -3.54 -10.20 7.67
N ALA A 97 -2.96 -9.03 7.97
CA ALA A 97 -3.72 -7.84 8.34
C ALA A 97 -4.60 -7.32 7.19
N ALA A 98 -4.08 -7.33 5.96
CA ALA A 98 -4.85 -6.99 4.77
C ALA A 98 -6.03 -7.95 4.57
N LEU A 99 -5.79 -9.26 4.69
CA LEU A 99 -6.83 -10.28 4.54
C LEU A 99 -7.92 -10.16 5.62
N THR A 100 -7.52 -10.04 6.88
CA THR A 100 -8.47 -9.88 8.00
C THR A 100 -9.22 -8.56 7.93
N GLY A 101 -8.56 -7.47 7.50
CA GLY A 101 -9.18 -6.17 7.25
C GLY A 101 -10.19 -6.21 6.11
N TYR A 102 -9.86 -6.86 5.00
CA TYR A 102 -10.78 -7.05 3.86
C TYR A 102 -12.00 -7.85 4.29
N VAL A 103 -11.80 -9.03 4.88
CA VAL A 103 -12.89 -9.93 5.29
C VAL A 103 -13.75 -9.28 6.37
N GLY A 104 -13.14 -8.61 7.36
CA GLY A 104 -13.88 -7.91 8.41
C GLY A 104 -14.76 -6.80 7.85
N ALA A 105 -14.21 -5.94 6.97
CA ALA A 105 -14.98 -4.90 6.31
C ALA A 105 -16.07 -5.46 5.39
N ALA A 106 -15.77 -6.51 4.63
CA ALA A 106 -16.73 -7.15 3.72
C ALA A 106 -17.88 -7.82 4.48
N LEU A 107 -17.63 -8.42 5.65
CA LEU A 107 -18.69 -8.96 6.51
C LEU A 107 -19.61 -7.86 7.04
N ILE A 108 -19.06 -6.72 7.45
CA ILE A 108 -19.84 -5.56 7.91
C ILE A 108 -20.68 -4.98 6.76
N GLU A 109 -20.08 -4.88 5.57
CA GLU A 109 -20.72 -4.36 4.37
C GLU A 109 -21.83 -5.30 3.86
N SER A 110 -21.63 -6.62 3.94
CA SER A 110 -22.66 -7.63 3.58
C SER A 110 -23.84 -7.69 4.55
N ARG A 111 -23.70 -7.14 5.76
CA ARG A 111 -24.77 -7.08 6.77
C ARG A 111 -25.62 -5.81 6.69
N ARG A 112 -25.24 -4.83 5.86
CA ARG A 112 -26.02 -3.63 5.56
C ARG A 112 -26.82 -3.81 4.30
#